data_AF-L0PDU0-F1
#
_entry.id   AF-L0PDU0-F1
#
_cell.length_a   1.000
_cell.length_b   1.000
_cell.length_c   1.000
_cell.angle_alpha   90.00
_cell.angle_beta   90.00
_cell.angle_gamma   90.00
#
_symmetry.space_group_name_H-M   'P 1'
#
loop_
_entity.id
_entity.type
_entity.pdbx_description
1 polymer ?
#
loop_
_entity_poly.entity_id
_entity_poly.type
_entity_poly.pdbx_seq_one_letter_code
_entity_poly.pdbx_strand_id
1 'polypeptide(L)'
;MHWFPAFSHLVAYAAGAVTLPLLILVLLLVGRAPPSVPRQLPQQRTRDPPAKTGWLRVCRGHPRRRAVLFYAVLRDNTLHLYDREHRTDLRHRIVLVPSTVGLWPPGAHDGELFARAHAIHIAEQASAVSTESTARQQYFLFSGNPSDQEDWYFALAAASGRQPLQFEAADMSALLQAIHGSDAQVEMRWLNGLIGRLFLGLYQTQMAEEFIMERIRKKIARIKKPGFLSDIVVRRVEIGNSIPYVTNPRLRELSMDGQLNMDVKITYKGQMRVEIGTSVTLNLGGRLRGRKMEVVVAVVVKRFEGTIGVIMKPPPSNRVWYGFYEMPTIDMTIEPVVFSKQITYSMILKVLENRIRETVGVEED
;
A
#
# COMPACT_ATOMS: atom_id res chain seq x y z
N MET A 1 36.98 11.56 26.70
CA MET A 1 36.83 10.21 26.12
C MET A 1 35.97 10.32 24.88
N HIS A 2 36.55 10.01 23.72
CA HIS A 2 36.04 10.27 22.39
C HIS A 2 34.76 9.47 22.10
N TRP A 3 33.67 10.15 21.71
CA TRP A 3 32.47 9.51 21.16
C TRP A 3 32.10 10.16 19.81
N PHE A 4 32.22 9.35 18.75
CA PHE A 4 31.71 9.49 17.37
C PHE A 4 32.18 10.67 16.48
N PRO A 5 33.28 10.48 15.71
CA PRO A 5 33.52 11.25 14.47
C PRO A 5 32.65 10.79 13.29
N ALA A 6 31.94 9.65 13.38
CA ALA A 6 31.24 9.03 12.26
C ALA A 6 29.85 9.61 11.95
N PHE A 7 29.29 10.49 12.79
CA PHE A 7 27.93 11.00 12.62
C PHE A 7 27.79 12.02 11.47
N SER A 8 28.86 12.74 11.10
CA SER A 8 28.79 13.72 10.00
C SER A 8 28.82 13.06 8.62
N HIS A 9 29.51 11.93 8.47
CA HIS A 9 29.64 11.23 7.19
C HIS A 9 28.49 10.23 6.93
N LEU A 10 27.87 9.67 7.97
CA LEU A 10 26.73 8.76 7.82
C LEU A 10 25.41 9.46 7.47
N VAL A 11 25.22 10.73 7.89
CA VAL A 11 24.00 11.51 7.63
C VAL A 11 23.78 11.76 6.13
N ALA A 12 24.84 11.78 5.33
CA ALA A 12 24.75 11.94 3.89
C ALA A 12 24.52 10.61 3.13
N TYR A 13 25.01 9.49 3.67
CA TYR A 13 25.04 8.20 2.96
C TYR A 13 23.88 7.26 3.34
N ALA A 14 23.47 7.27 4.63
CA ALA A 14 22.40 6.40 5.13
C ALA A 14 20.97 6.88 4.79
N ALA A 15 20.80 8.03 4.12
CA ALA A 15 19.50 8.44 3.58
C ALA A 15 19.11 7.68 2.29
N GLY A 16 19.84 6.61 1.92
CA GLY A 16 19.63 5.84 0.70
C GLY A 16 18.80 4.58 0.86
N ALA A 17 19.35 3.56 1.51
CA ALA A 17 18.73 2.23 1.61
C ALA A 17 17.59 2.16 2.63
N VAL A 18 17.65 3.01 3.66
CA VAL A 18 16.75 3.04 4.82
C VAL A 18 15.36 3.59 4.48
N THR A 19 15.27 4.31 3.37
CA THR A 19 14.03 5.00 3.02
C THR A 19 12.98 4.02 2.56
N LEU A 20 13.26 2.93 1.82
CA LEU A 20 12.23 2.05 1.25
C LEU A 20 11.32 1.35 2.28
N PRO A 21 11.84 0.74 3.37
CA PRO A 21 11.00 0.16 4.42
C PRO A 21 10.17 1.21 5.18
N LEU A 22 10.78 2.35 5.49
CA LEU A 22 10.13 3.51 6.11
C LEU A 22 9.19 4.24 5.14
N LEU A 23 9.37 4.10 3.83
CA LEU A 23 8.56 4.69 2.77
C LEU A 23 7.26 3.92 2.64
N ILE A 24 7.28 2.60 2.83
CA ILE A 24 6.06 1.80 3.01
C ILE A 24 5.31 2.29 4.27
N LEU A 25 6.00 2.60 5.36
CA LEU A 25 5.37 3.17 6.56
C LEU A 25 4.81 4.60 6.32
N VAL A 26 5.49 5.43 5.52
CA VAL A 26 5.05 6.80 5.16
C VAL A 26 3.90 6.78 4.14
N LEU A 27 3.86 5.80 3.24
CA LEU A 27 2.72 5.52 2.33
C LEU A 27 1.43 5.31 3.11
N LEU A 28 1.51 4.73 4.32
CA LEU A 28 0.36 4.48 5.19
C LEU A 28 -0.12 5.72 5.97
N LEU A 29 0.74 6.74 6.12
CA LEU A 29 0.46 7.92 6.94
C LEU A 29 0.07 9.15 6.12
N VAL A 30 0.40 9.20 4.82
CA VAL A 30 0.12 10.35 3.95
C VAL A 30 -0.84 9.94 2.83
N GLY A 31 -2.10 9.73 3.19
CA GLY A 31 -3.19 9.48 2.25
C GLY A 31 -3.49 10.73 1.41
N ARG A 32 -3.02 10.77 0.17
CA ARG A 32 -3.59 11.63 -0.87
C ARG A 32 -3.84 10.77 -2.10
N ALA A 33 -5.08 10.31 -2.24
CA ALA A 33 -5.54 9.53 -3.38
C ALA A 33 -6.10 10.47 -4.47
N PRO A 34 -5.56 10.48 -5.69
CA PRO A 34 -6.31 10.86 -6.89
C PRO A 34 -7.26 9.71 -7.31
N PRO A 35 -8.36 9.99 -8.02
CA PRO A 35 -9.34 8.98 -8.41
C PRO A 35 -8.71 7.97 -9.38
N SER A 36 -8.68 6.69 -9.00
CA SER A 36 -8.11 5.61 -9.82
C SER A 36 -9.20 4.66 -10.31
N VAL A 37 -9.03 4.19 -11.56
CA VAL A 37 -9.89 3.19 -12.21
C VAL A 37 -9.44 1.80 -11.75
N PRO A 38 -10.32 0.97 -11.16
CA PRO A 38 -9.93 -0.35 -10.70
C PRO A 38 -9.58 -1.28 -11.87
N ARG A 39 -8.44 -1.97 -11.73
CA ARG A 39 -8.04 -3.07 -12.62
C ARG A 39 -9.00 -4.24 -12.39
N GLN A 40 -9.82 -4.57 -13.39
CA GLN A 40 -10.75 -5.69 -13.32
C GLN A 40 -10.00 -7.01 -13.55
N LEU A 41 -9.77 -7.77 -12.48
CA LEU A 41 -9.37 -9.18 -12.55
C LEU A 41 -10.61 -10.07 -12.75
N PRO A 42 -10.45 -11.27 -13.34
CA PRO A 42 -11.57 -12.18 -13.62
C PRO A 42 -12.36 -12.52 -12.34
N GLN A 43 -13.65 -12.21 -12.37
CA GLN A 43 -14.56 -12.35 -11.24
C GLN A 43 -14.87 -13.82 -10.94
N GLN A 44 -14.44 -14.31 -9.77
CA GLN A 44 -14.92 -15.60 -9.24
C GLN A 44 -16.20 -15.40 -8.43
N ARG A 45 -17.32 -15.83 -9.02
CA ARG A 45 -18.66 -15.89 -8.41
C ARG A 45 -18.76 -17.07 -7.44
N THR A 46 -18.18 -16.98 -6.25
CA THR A 46 -18.42 -18.00 -5.22
C THR A 46 -18.35 -17.41 -3.83
N ARG A 47 -19.50 -16.96 -3.31
CA ARG A 47 -19.88 -16.95 -1.88
C ARG A 47 -21.33 -16.45 -1.76
N ASP A 48 -22.10 -17.06 -0.87
CA ASP A 48 -23.46 -16.65 -0.55
C ASP A 48 -23.49 -15.16 -0.14
N PRO A 49 -24.52 -14.39 -0.56
CA PRO A 49 -24.58 -12.96 -0.27
C PRO A 49 -24.57 -12.68 1.24
N PRO A 50 -23.86 -11.65 1.70
CA PRO A 50 -23.69 -11.39 3.13
C PRO A 50 -25.03 -11.00 3.76
N ALA A 51 -25.58 -11.86 4.60
CA ALA A 51 -26.70 -11.52 5.45
C ALA A 51 -26.24 -10.50 6.51
N LYS A 52 -26.56 -9.21 6.32
CA LYS A 52 -26.32 -8.14 7.30
C LYS A 52 -27.65 -7.63 7.85
N THR A 53 -27.70 -7.41 9.16
CA THR A 53 -28.88 -6.87 9.86
C THR A 53 -28.48 -5.75 10.80
N GLY A 54 -29.33 -4.75 10.95
CA GLY A 54 -29.06 -3.62 11.84
C GLY A 54 -29.96 -2.43 11.57
N TRP A 55 -29.84 -1.40 12.42
CA TRP A 55 -30.65 -0.20 12.32
C TRP A 55 -30.13 0.76 11.24
N LEU A 56 -30.99 1.15 10.32
CA LEU A 56 -30.69 2.13 9.26
C LEU A 56 -31.72 3.24 9.25
N ARG A 57 -31.23 4.47 9.08
CA ARG A 57 -32.06 5.63 8.80
C ARG A 57 -32.20 5.77 7.30
N VAL A 58 -33.44 5.81 6.80
CA VAL A 58 -33.72 5.81 5.36
C VAL A 58 -34.51 7.04 4.97
N CYS A 59 -34.01 7.76 3.97
CA CYS A 59 -34.70 8.85 3.30
C CYS A 59 -35.06 8.44 1.87
N ARG A 60 -36.28 8.79 1.43
CA ARG A 60 -36.73 8.60 0.05
C ARG A 60 -36.66 9.89 -0.75
N GLY A 61 -36.02 9.86 -1.90
CA GLY A 61 -35.96 10.93 -2.89
C GLY A 61 -34.86 11.97 -2.68
N HIS A 62 -34.59 12.44 -1.44
CA HIS A 62 -33.51 13.41 -1.20
C HIS A 62 -32.87 13.19 0.18
N PRO A 63 -31.54 13.34 0.34
CA PRO A 63 -30.84 13.12 1.62
C PRO A 63 -31.22 14.10 2.73
N ARG A 64 -31.82 15.27 2.40
CA ARG A 64 -32.25 16.28 3.38
C ARG A 64 -33.68 16.05 3.89
N ARG A 65 -34.40 15.07 3.33
CA ARG A 65 -35.74 14.70 3.85
C ARG A 65 -35.61 14.01 5.20
N ARG A 66 -36.71 13.98 5.96
CA ARG A 66 -36.76 13.33 7.27
C ARG A 66 -36.44 11.84 7.11
N ALA A 67 -35.32 11.42 7.70
CA ALA A 67 -34.92 10.03 7.74
C ALA A 67 -35.79 9.28 8.76
N VAL A 68 -36.31 8.12 8.36
CA VAL A 68 -37.06 7.22 9.25
C VAL A 68 -36.16 6.05 9.63
N LEU A 69 -36.15 5.71 10.91
CA LEU A 69 -35.35 4.61 11.44
C LEU A 69 -36.08 3.28 11.18
N PHE A 70 -35.40 2.34 10.54
CA PHE A 70 -35.89 0.99 10.28
C PHE A 70 -34.87 -0.04 10.76
N TYR A 71 -35.36 -1.19 11.18
CA TYR A 71 -34.53 -2.38 11.33
C TYR A 71 -34.38 -3.02 9.93
N ALA A 72 -33.17 -2.94 9.39
CA ALA A 72 -32.86 -3.40 8.04
C ALA A 72 -32.28 -4.83 8.07
N VAL A 73 -32.72 -5.66 7.13
CA VAL A 73 -32.24 -7.02 6.92
C VAL A 73 -31.93 -7.19 5.44
N LEU A 74 -30.65 -7.35 5.11
CA LEU A 74 -30.21 -7.69 3.77
C LEU A 74 -30.24 -9.22 3.61
N ARG A 75 -31.02 -9.69 2.62
CA ARG A 75 -31.05 -11.09 2.20
C ARG A 75 -31.00 -11.15 0.69
N ASP A 76 -30.10 -11.97 0.16
CA ASP A 76 -29.88 -12.10 -1.27
C ASP A 76 -29.59 -10.74 -1.92
N ASN A 77 -30.46 -10.32 -2.83
CA ASN A 77 -30.38 -9.05 -3.54
C ASN A 77 -31.45 -8.05 -3.04
N THR A 78 -32.02 -8.26 -1.86
CA THR A 78 -33.15 -7.48 -1.36
C THR A 78 -32.92 -6.97 0.05
N LEU A 79 -33.10 -5.66 0.24
CA LEU A 79 -33.08 -5.02 1.55
C LEU A 79 -34.50 -4.91 2.10
N HIS A 80 -34.76 -5.60 3.20
CA HIS A 80 -36.05 -5.61 3.90
C HIS A 80 -35.98 -4.62 5.06
N LEU A 81 -36.92 -3.69 5.14
CA LEU A 81 -37.01 -2.69 6.20
C LEU A 81 -38.23 -2.96 7.08
N TYR A 82 -37.99 -3.18 8.36
CA TYR A 82 -38.99 -3.43 9.40
C TYR A 82 -39.08 -2.27 10.39
N ASP A 83 -40.22 -2.08 11.04
CA ASP A 83 -40.33 -1.09 12.12
C ASP A 83 -39.60 -1.52 13.39
N ARG A 84 -39.54 -2.83 13.65
CA ARG A 84 -39.02 -3.43 14.87
C ARG A 84 -38.08 -4.59 14.58
N GLU A 85 -37.20 -4.86 15.52
CA GLU A 85 -36.21 -5.94 15.46
C GLU A 85 -36.83 -7.35 15.38
N HIS A 86 -38.05 -7.54 15.91
CA HIS A 86 -38.77 -8.81 15.86
C HIS A 86 -39.28 -9.21 14.46
N ARG A 87 -39.02 -8.40 13.41
CA ARG A 87 -39.28 -8.72 11.99
C ARG A 87 -40.76 -9.02 11.67
N THR A 88 -41.69 -8.55 12.49
CA THR A 88 -43.14 -8.78 12.32
C THR A 88 -43.75 -7.89 11.24
N ASP A 89 -43.32 -6.63 11.17
CA ASP A 89 -43.95 -5.61 10.33
C ASP A 89 -43.01 -5.14 9.22
N LEU A 90 -43.04 -5.82 8.07
CA LEU A 90 -42.29 -5.42 6.87
C LEU A 90 -42.93 -4.16 6.26
N ARG A 91 -42.20 -3.04 6.25
CA ARG A 91 -42.68 -1.78 5.65
C ARG A 91 -42.27 -1.63 4.20
N HIS A 92 -41.02 -1.90 3.91
CA HIS A 92 -40.45 -1.63 2.60
C HIS A 92 -39.51 -2.74 2.16
N ARG A 93 -39.54 -3.01 0.85
CA ARG A 93 -38.66 -3.96 0.18
C ARG A 93 -37.94 -3.22 -0.94
N ILE A 94 -36.61 -3.15 -0.86
CA ILE A 94 -35.77 -2.48 -1.86
C ILE A 94 -34.98 -3.57 -2.59
N VAL A 95 -35.24 -3.73 -3.89
CA VAL A 95 -34.53 -4.69 -4.73
C VAL A 95 -33.27 -4.02 -5.28
N LEU A 96 -32.11 -4.64 -5.04
CA LEU A 96 -30.80 -4.07 -5.35
C LEU A 96 -30.34 -4.33 -6.78
N VAL A 97 -30.98 -5.26 -7.49
CA VAL A 97 -30.72 -5.53 -8.91
C VAL A 97 -31.98 -5.17 -9.70
N PRO A 98 -31.94 -4.23 -10.67
CA PRO A 98 -30.76 -3.60 -11.31
C PRO A 98 -30.30 -2.26 -10.68
N SER A 99 -30.57 -1.99 -9.40
CA SER A 99 -30.20 -0.72 -8.75
C SER A 99 -28.68 -0.49 -8.67
N THR A 100 -28.26 0.77 -8.80
CA THR A 100 -26.88 1.20 -8.54
C THR A 100 -26.70 1.64 -7.10
N VAL A 101 -25.70 1.07 -6.42
CA VAL A 101 -25.30 1.45 -5.06
C VAL A 101 -24.04 2.32 -5.14
N GLY A 102 -24.07 3.51 -4.54
CA GLY A 102 -22.96 4.46 -4.49
C GLY A 102 -22.94 5.25 -3.20
N LEU A 103 -22.00 6.20 -3.09
CA LEU A 103 -21.91 7.13 -1.96
C LEU A 103 -22.37 8.53 -2.38
N TRP A 104 -22.96 9.26 -1.44
CA TRP A 104 -23.40 10.63 -1.61
C TRP A 104 -22.83 11.52 -0.50
N PRO A 105 -22.26 12.70 -0.82
CA PRO A 105 -22.17 13.33 -2.14
C PRO A 105 -21.13 12.67 -3.05
N PRO A 106 -21.31 12.75 -4.38
CA PRO A 106 -20.31 12.25 -5.32
C PRO A 106 -19.02 13.09 -5.21
N GLY A 107 -17.86 12.43 -5.31
CA GLY A 107 -16.56 13.10 -5.30
C GLY A 107 -16.02 13.47 -3.91
N ALA A 108 -16.57 12.89 -2.84
CA ALA A 108 -16.01 13.00 -1.49
C ALA A 108 -14.56 12.48 -1.44
N HIS A 109 -13.74 13.08 -0.56
CA HIS A 109 -12.39 12.60 -0.29
C HIS A 109 -12.42 11.25 0.42
N ASP A 110 -11.36 10.44 0.23
CA ASP A 110 -11.28 9.07 0.75
C ASP A 110 -11.55 8.98 2.28
N GLY A 111 -10.93 9.87 3.06
CA GLY A 111 -11.14 9.93 4.52
C GLY A 111 -12.53 10.41 4.96
N GLU A 112 -13.35 10.90 4.04
CA GLU A 112 -14.69 11.41 4.32
C GLU A 112 -15.79 10.48 3.79
N LEU A 113 -15.46 9.43 3.04
CA LEU A 113 -16.43 8.59 2.33
C LEU A 113 -17.60 8.10 3.21
N PHE A 114 -17.30 7.67 4.44
CA PHE A 114 -18.28 7.15 5.40
C PHE A 114 -18.56 8.12 6.56
N ALA A 115 -18.31 9.41 6.37
CA ALA A 115 -18.67 10.42 7.35
C ALA A 115 -20.18 10.37 7.66
N ARG A 116 -20.56 10.71 8.90
CA ARG A 116 -21.97 10.68 9.35
C ARG A 116 -22.94 11.51 8.50
N ALA A 117 -22.42 12.53 7.81
CA ALA A 117 -23.20 13.38 6.93
C ALA A 117 -23.42 12.77 5.53
N HIS A 118 -22.61 11.76 5.17
CA HIS A 118 -22.69 11.09 3.88
C HIS A 118 -23.68 9.95 3.93
N ALA A 119 -24.25 9.62 2.78
CA ALA A 119 -25.29 8.60 2.66
C ALA A 119 -24.85 7.52 1.68
N ILE A 120 -25.30 6.29 1.92
CA ILE A 120 -25.32 5.27 0.89
C ILE A 120 -26.51 5.57 -0.01
N HIS A 121 -26.25 5.80 -1.29
CA HIS A 121 -27.24 6.13 -2.29
C HIS A 121 -27.57 4.89 -3.12
N ILE A 122 -28.86 4.54 -3.16
CA ILE A 122 -29.40 3.49 -4.03
C ILE A 122 -30.32 4.16 -5.04
N ALA A 123 -29.97 4.03 -6.32
CA ALA A 123 -30.78 4.55 -7.43
C ALA A 123 -31.08 3.44 -8.42
N GLU A 124 -32.37 3.26 -8.73
CA GLU A 124 -32.83 2.33 -9.76
C GLU A 124 -32.30 2.74 -11.15
N GLN A 125 -31.75 1.78 -11.91
CA GLN A 125 -31.30 2.02 -13.28
C GLN A 125 -32.51 2.27 -14.20
N ALA A 126 -32.43 3.34 -14.99
CA ALA A 126 -33.46 3.62 -15.98
C ALA A 126 -33.42 2.55 -17.08
N SER A 127 -34.47 1.74 -17.16
CA SER A 127 -34.71 0.89 -18.33
C SER A 127 -35.08 1.78 -19.51
N ALA A 128 -34.45 1.59 -20.67
CA ALA A 128 -34.59 2.46 -21.85
C ALA A 128 -35.99 2.42 -22.53
N VAL A 129 -37.02 1.84 -21.90
CA VAL A 129 -38.29 1.46 -22.56
C VAL A 129 -39.55 2.05 -21.90
N SER A 130 -39.47 2.89 -20.86
CA SER A 130 -40.68 3.51 -20.29
C SER A 130 -40.76 5.02 -20.51
N THR A 131 -41.73 5.42 -21.33
CA THR A 131 -42.09 6.81 -21.69
C THR A 131 -42.98 7.49 -20.62
N GLU A 132 -43.03 6.98 -19.39
CA GLU A 132 -43.89 7.52 -18.33
C GLU A 132 -43.09 7.93 -17.10
N SER A 133 -43.45 9.10 -16.56
CA SER A 133 -42.85 9.83 -15.43
C SER A 133 -42.98 9.11 -14.09
N THR A 134 -42.57 7.84 -14.01
CA THR A 134 -42.46 7.13 -12.74
C THR A 134 -41.21 7.65 -12.05
N ALA A 135 -41.37 8.44 -11.00
CA ALA A 135 -40.26 9.04 -10.27
C ALA A 135 -39.24 7.96 -9.87
N ARG A 136 -38.00 8.08 -10.40
CA ARG A 136 -36.89 7.17 -10.09
C ARG A 136 -36.80 7.00 -8.57
N GLN A 137 -37.00 5.78 -8.08
CA GLN A 137 -36.92 5.53 -6.65
C GLN A 137 -35.47 5.65 -6.21
N GLN A 138 -35.20 6.70 -5.43
CA GLN A 138 -33.89 6.95 -4.84
C GLN A 138 -33.99 6.82 -3.33
N TYR A 139 -33.06 6.08 -2.75
CA TYR A 139 -32.95 5.86 -1.32
C TYR A 139 -31.60 6.36 -0.83
N PHE A 140 -31.62 7.06 0.29
CA PHE A 140 -30.43 7.51 1.00
C PHE A 140 -30.43 6.86 2.38
N LEU A 141 -29.42 6.03 2.64
CA LEU A 141 -29.29 5.28 3.89
C LEU A 141 -28.16 5.87 4.73
N PHE A 142 -28.41 5.99 6.03
CA PHE A 142 -27.45 6.42 7.03
C PHE A 142 -27.42 5.41 8.15
N SER A 143 -26.23 5.02 8.60
CA SER A 143 -26.04 4.19 9.79
C SER A 143 -25.73 5.06 11.01
N GLY A 144 -25.70 4.46 12.20
CA GLY A 144 -25.35 5.17 13.44
C GLY A 144 -23.84 5.44 13.59
N ASN A 145 -22.99 4.69 12.87
CA ASN A 145 -21.54 4.69 13.01
C ASN A 145 -20.87 4.59 11.63
N PRO A 146 -19.87 5.43 11.30
CA PRO A 146 -19.08 5.32 10.07
C PRO A 146 -18.59 3.91 9.73
N SER A 147 -18.10 3.15 10.72
CA SER A 147 -17.65 1.77 10.50
C SER A 147 -18.80 0.84 10.06
N ASP A 148 -19.98 0.97 10.69
CA ASP A 148 -21.15 0.19 10.26
C ASP A 148 -21.65 0.68 8.88
N GLN A 149 -21.48 1.97 8.57
CA GLN A 149 -21.81 2.53 7.26
C GLN A 149 -20.98 1.89 6.15
N GLU A 150 -19.68 1.70 6.39
CA GLU A 150 -18.77 1.03 5.48
C GLU A 150 -19.20 -0.42 5.23
N ASP A 151 -19.48 -1.18 6.29
CA ASP A 151 -19.98 -2.55 6.19
C ASP A 151 -21.29 -2.62 5.37
N TRP A 152 -22.24 -1.72 5.64
CA TRP A 152 -23.48 -1.64 4.90
C TRP A 152 -23.25 -1.32 3.43
N TYR A 153 -22.36 -0.39 3.12
CA TYR A 153 -22.02 -0.04 1.75
C TYR A 153 -21.47 -1.26 0.99
N PHE A 154 -20.49 -1.96 1.55
CA PHE A 154 -19.91 -3.13 0.89
C PHE A 154 -20.89 -4.30 0.78
N ALA A 155 -21.75 -4.52 1.78
CA ALA A 155 -22.78 -5.56 1.72
C ALA A 155 -23.82 -5.26 0.62
N LEU A 156 -24.29 -4.01 0.53
CA LEU A 156 -25.22 -3.57 -0.51
C LEU A 156 -24.57 -3.55 -1.91
N ALA A 157 -23.31 -3.14 -2.01
CA ALA A 157 -22.54 -3.21 -3.25
C ALA A 157 -22.41 -4.66 -3.73
N ALA A 158 -22.03 -5.60 -2.85
CA ALA A 158 -21.95 -7.01 -3.18
C ALA A 158 -23.30 -7.58 -3.64
N ALA A 159 -24.39 -7.26 -2.94
CA ALA A 159 -25.75 -7.70 -3.28
C ALA A 159 -26.31 -7.05 -4.57
N SER A 160 -25.77 -5.91 -5.00
CA SER A 160 -26.06 -5.30 -6.32
C SER A 160 -25.18 -5.86 -7.46
N GLY A 161 -24.28 -6.82 -7.17
CA GLY A 161 -23.37 -7.42 -8.14
C GLY A 161 -22.02 -6.71 -8.30
N ARG A 162 -21.74 -5.65 -7.50
CA ARG A 162 -20.41 -5.02 -7.43
C ARG A 162 -19.55 -5.74 -6.40
N GLN A 163 -18.48 -6.40 -6.85
CA GLN A 163 -17.51 -6.99 -5.93
C GLN A 163 -16.33 -6.02 -5.70
N PRO A 164 -16.03 -5.67 -4.44
CA PRO A 164 -14.81 -4.91 -4.13
C PRO A 164 -13.57 -5.77 -4.39
N LEU A 165 -12.41 -5.11 -4.57
CA LEU A 165 -11.11 -5.77 -4.60
C LEU A 165 -10.93 -6.59 -3.31
N GLN A 166 -10.64 -7.87 -3.46
CA GLN A 166 -10.35 -8.78 -2.34
C GLN A 166 -8.86 -9.08 -2.30
N PHE A 167 -8.33 -9.30 -1.10
CA PHE A 167 -6.95 -9.75 -0.91
C PHE A 167 -6.81 -11.20 -1.35
N GLU A 168 -5.65 -11.54 -1.89
CA GLU A 168 -5.30 -12.94 -2.11
C GLU A 168 -5.15 -13.65 -0.76
N ALA A 169 -5.86 -14.77 -0.60
CA ALA A 169 -5.85 -15.54 0.65
C ALA A 169 -4.43 -16.04 1.01
N ALA A 170 -3.60 -16.30 0.00
CA ALA A 170 -2.20 -16.70 0.17
C ALA A 170 -1.39 -15.62 0.90
N ASP A 171 -1.47 -14.36 0.47
CA ASP A 171 -0.71 -13.25 1.04
C ASP A 171 -1.15 -12.92 2.48
N MET A 172 -2.46 -12.97 2.75
CA MET A 172 -2.98 -12.83 4.12
C MET A 172 -2.49 -13.97 5.03
N SER A 173 -2.44 -15.20 4.52
CA SER A 173 -1.93 -16.34 5.30
C SER A 173 -0.43 -16.21 5.59
N ALA A 174 0.35 -15.73 4.62
CA ALA A 174 1.78 -15.48 4.78
C ALA A 174 2.04 -14.37 5.82
N LEU A 175 1.23 -13.31 5.82
CA LEU A 175 1.30 -12.25 6.84
C LEU A 175 1.01 -12.79 8.25
N LEU A 176 -0.05 -13.60 8.40
CA LEU A 176 -0.39 -14.21 9.69
C LEU A 176 0.73 -15.12 10.19
N GLN A 177 1.26 -15.98 9.32
CA GLN A 177 2.39 -16.85 9.65
C GLN A 177 3.63 -16.04 10.04
N ALA A 178 3.91 -14.94 9.35
CA ALA A 178 5.07 -14.09 9.65
C ALA A 178 4.94 -13.36 11.00
N ILE A 179 3.75 -12.88 11.36
CA ILE A 179 3.50 -12.15 12.63
C ILE A 179 3.50 -13.10 13.84
N HIS A 180 2.94 -14.30 13.66
CA HIS A 180 2.84 -15.30 14.73
C HIS A 180 4.03 -16.25 14.80
N GLY A 181 4.87 -16.30 13.76
CA GLY A 181 5.96 -17.27 13.64
C GLY A 181 7.20 -16.98 14.47
N SER A 182 7.31 -15.83 15.15
CA SER A 182 8.48 -15.50 15.97
C SER A 182 8.12 -14.73 17.24
N ASP A 183 8.77 -15.10 18.34
CA ASP A 183 8.67 -14.39 19.63
C ASP A 183 9.33 -13.00 19.59
N ALA A 184 10.29 -12.79 18.68
CA ALA A 184 10.93 -11.49 18.43
C ALA A 184 9.93 -10.38 18.02
N GLN A 185 8.74 -10.78 17.56
CA GLN A 185 7.71 -9.85 17.10
C GLN A 185 6.68 -9.53 18.17
N VAL A 186 6.65 -10.24 19.31
CA VAL A 186 5.54 -10.21 20.29
C VAL A 186 5.10 -8.79 20.61
N GLU A 187 6.04 -7.90 20.93
CA GLU A 187 5.77 -6.51 21.30
C GLU A 187 5.26 -5.65 20.13
N MET A 188 5.67 -5.96 18.90
CA MET A 188 5.36 -5.21 17.68
C MET A 188 4.34 -5.90 16.77
N ARG A 189 3.69 -6.98 17.22
CA ARG A 189 2.71 -7.75 16.43
C ARG A 189 1.58 -6.86 15.92
N TRP A 190 1.07 -5.96 16.76
CA TRP A 190 -0.01 -5.04 16.39
C TRP A 190 0.43 -4.07 15.29
N LEU A 191 1.67 -3.56 15.36
CA LEU A 191 2.20 -2.62 14.36
C LEU A 191 2.45 -3.34 13.03
N ASN A 192 3.11 -4.50 13.08
CA ASN A 192 3.35 -5.32 11.90
C ASN A 192 2.03 -5.78 11.25
N GLY A 193 1.02 -6.13 12.06
CA GLY A 193 -0.33 -6.45 11.59
C GLY A 193 -1.01 -5.28 10.91
N LEU A 194 -0.94 -4.09 11.50
CA LEU A 194 -1.50 -2.86 10.93
C LEU A 194 -0.82 -2.52 9.59
N ILE A 195 0.52 -2.47 9.56
CA ILE A 195 1.29 -2.16 8.35
C ILE A 195 1.03 -3.21 7.27
N GLY A 196 1.04 -4.49 7.63
CA GLY A 196 0.82 -5.59 6.71
C GLY A 196 -0.57 -5.54 6.09
N ARG A 197 -1.59 -5.29 6.91
CA ARG A 197 -2.98 -5.20 6.46
C ARG A 197 -3.19 -4.04 5.50
N LEU A 198 -2.59 -2.89 5.79
CA LEU A 198 -2.68 -1.72 4.92
C LEU A 198 -1.87 -1.90 3.63
N PHE A 199 -0.69 -2.53 3.71
CA PHE A 199 0.13 -2.88 2.54
C PHE A 199 -0.65 -3.80 1.58
N LEU A 200 -1.28 -4.86 2.09
CA LEU A 200 -2.12 -5.73 1.28
C LEU A 200 -3.34 -5.01 0.68
N GLY A 201 -3.77 -3.92 1.32
CA GLY A 201 -4.75 -2.96 0.79
C GLY A 201 -4.33 -2.23 -0.49
N LEU A 202 -3.03 -1.95 -0.63
CA LEU A 202 -2.52 -0.96 -1.57
C LEU A 202 -1.58 -1.52 -2.62
N TYR A 203 -0.87 -2.62 -2.34
CA TYR A 203 0.23 -3.12 -3.18
C TYR A 203 -0.17 -3.49 -4.62
N GLN A 204 -1.43 -3.86 -4.86
CA GLN A 204 -1.94 -4.16 -6.21
C GLN A 204 -2.47 -2.93 -6.96
N THR A 205 -2.49 -1.75 -6.33
CA THR A 205 -3.02 -0.53 -6.94
C THR A 205 -1.95 0.17 -7.79
N GLN A 206 -2.35 0.73 -8.94
CA GLN A 206 -1.45 1.52 -9.80
C GLN A 206 -0.83 2.72 -9.06
N MET A 207 -1.58 3.29 -8.10
CA MET A 207 -1.12 4.38 -7.24
C MET A 207 0.15 3.98 -6.45
N ALA A 208 0.14 2.81 -5.81
CA ALA A 208 1.28 2.35 -5.01
C ALA A 208 2.51 2.11 -5.91
N GLU A 209 2.31 1.52 -7.09
CA GLU A 209 3.37 1.28 -8.07
C GLU A 209 4.01 2.60 -8.54
N GLU A 210 3.20 3.56 -8.99
CA GLU A 210 3.67 4.86 -9.49
C GLU A 210 4.42 5.64 -8.41
N PHE A 211 3.90 5.66 -7.18
CA PHE A 211 4.54 6.37 -6.08
C PHE A 211 5.92 5.79 -5.75
N ILE A 212 6.03 4.46 -5.65
CA ILE A 212 7.30 3.80 -5.37
C ILE A 212 8.27 4.02 -6.53
N MET A 213 7.79 3.91 -7.77
CA MET A 213 8.57 4.16 -8.97
C MET A 213 9.14 5.59 -9.00
N GLU A 214 8.34 6.62 -8.67
CA GLU A 214 8.81 8.00 -8.59
C GLU A 214 9.92 8.19 -7.54
N ARG A 215 9.78 7.54 -6.39
CA ARG A 215 10.75 7.66 -5.29
C ARG A 215 12.07 6.99 -5.65
N ILE A 216 12.01 5.81 -6.26
CA ILE A 216 13.18 5.12 -6.80
C ILE A 216 13.83 5.99 -7.90
N ARG A 217 13.05 6.55 -8.84
CA ARG A 217 13.55 7.46 -9.89
C ARG A 217 14.26 8.68 -9.29
N LYS A 218 13.66 9.35 -8.31
CA LYS A 218 14.25 10.49 -7.59
C LYS A 218 15.54 10.10 -6.88
N LYS A 219 15.64 8.87 -6.35
CA LYS A 219 16.86 8.38 -5.72
C LYS A 219 17.95 8.08 -6.75
N ILE A 220 17.63 7.34 -7.81
CA ILE A 220 18.53 7.02 -8.93
C ILE A 220 19.08 8.29 -9.59
N ALA A 221 18.27 9.34 -9.75
CA ALA A 221 18.70 10.60 -10.34
C ALA A 221 19.81 11.32 -9.53
N ARG A 222 19.89 11.09 -8.22
CA ARG A 222 20.90 11.70 -7.33
C ARG A 222 22.23 10.94 -7.34
N ILE A 223 22.27 9.76 -7.94
CA ILE A 223 23.44 8.87 -7.92
C ILE A 223 24.36 9.27 -9.07
N LYS A 224 25.66 9.44 -8.78
CA LYS A 224 26.67 9.79 -9.79
C LYS A 224 26.80 8.63 -10.79
N LYS A 225 26.33 8.85 -12.02
CA LYS A 225 26.41 7.89 -13.12
C LYS A 225 27.85 7.89 -13.68
N PRO A 226 28.49 6.73 -13.89
CA PRO A 226 29.77 6.66 -14.57
C PRO A 226 29.63 6.92 -16.07
N GLY A 227 30.68 7.40 -16.74
CA GLY A 227 30.63 7.87 -18.13
C GLY A 227 30.27 6.82 -19.20
N PHE A 228 30.26 5.53 -18.85
CA PHE A 228 29.83 4.43 -19.74
C PHE A 228 28.33 4.12 -19.64
N LEU A 229 27.61 4.67 -18.65
CA LEU A 229 26.16 4.52 -18.50
C LEU A 229 25.46 5.80 -18.93
N SER A 230 24.45 5.67 -19.79
CA SER A 230 23.49 6.73 -20.06
C SER A 230 22.49 6.86 -18.91
N ASP A 231 21.37 7.54 -19.17
CA ASP A 231 20.25 7.56 -18.24
C ASP A 231 19.76 6.16 -17.85
N ILE A 232 19.50 6.04 -16.55
CA ILE A 232 18.97 4.86 -15.90
C ILE A 232 17.46 5.09 -15.78
N VAL A 233 16.68 4.23 -16.44
CA VAL A 233 15.22 4.33 -16.51
C VAL A 233 14.60 3.15 -15.77
N VAL A 234 13.80 3.44 -14.74
CA VAL A 234 13.00 2.41 -14.06
C VAL A 234 11.80 2.08 -14.94
N ARG A 235 11.73 0.83 -15.41
CA ARG A 235 10.67 0.32 -16.29
C ARG A 235 9.50 -0.22 -15.49
N ARG A 236 9.78 -1.06 -14.49
CA ARG A 236 8.77 -1.75 -13.69
C ARG A 236 9.26 -1.94 -12.26
N VAL A 237 8.34 -1.90 -11.31
CA VAL A 237 8.63 -2.19 -9.89
C VAL A 237 7.63 -3.21 -9.40
N GLU A 238 8.12 -4.34 -8.94
CA GLU A 238 7.36 -5.35 -8.22
C GLU A 238 7.76 -5.27 -6.75
N ILE A 239 6.85 -4.81 -5.91
CA ILE A 239 7.13 -4.48 -4.50
C ILE A 239 7.39 -5.75 -3.66
N GLY A 240 6.93 -6.90 -4.16
CA GLY A 240 6.93 -8.16 -3.45
C GLY A 240 5.62 -8.40 -2.70
N ASN A 241 5.58 -9.50 -1.94
CA ASN A 241 4.40 -9.98 -1.23
C ASN A 241 4.48 -9.83 0.30
N SER A 242 5.55 -9.21 0.82
CA SER A 242 5.72 -9.02 2.27
C SER A 242 6.11 -7.58 2.62
N ILE A 243 5.72 -7.17 3.82
CA ILE A 243 6.19 -5.93 4.43
C ILE A 243 7.56 -6.12 5.10
N PRO A 244 8.27 -5.02 5.39
CA PRO A 244 9.32 -5.02 6.40
C PRO A 244 8.71 -5.16 7.79
N TYR A 245 9.21 -6.12 8.56
CA TYR A 245 8.79 -6.39 9.93
C TYR A 245 9.68 -5.64 10.92
N VAL A 246 9.04 -5.07 11.93
CA VAL A 246 9.66 -4.39 13.05
C VAL A 246 9.71 -5.35 14.23
N THR A 247 10.90 -5.61 14.76
CA THR A 247 11.14 -6.64 15.80
C THR A 247 12.08 -6.14 16.88
N ASN A 248 12.07 -6.80 18.04
CA ASN A 248 12.95 -6.53 19.17
C ASN A 248 13.08 -5.03 19.52
N PRO A 249 11.97 -4.30 19.77
CA PRO A 249 12.10 -2.93 20.26
C PRO A 249 12.77 -2.95 21.64
N ARG A 250 13.68 -2.00 21.88
CA ARG A 250 14.38 -1.87 23.16
C ARG A 250 14.51 -0.40 23.53
N LEU A 251 13.99 -0.03 24.69
CA LEU A 251 14.24 1.28 25.27
C LEU A 251 15.63 1.25 25.92
N ARG A 252 16.58 2.04 25.40
CA ARG A 252 17.92 2.15 26.00
C ARG A 252 17.95 3.15 27.13
N GLU A 253 17.37 4.33 26.90
CA GLU A 253 17.43 5.43 27.83
C GLU A 253 16.16 6.27 27.70
N LEU A 254 15.59 6.62 28.84
CA LEU A 254 14.62 7.69 28.97
C LEU A 254 15.00 8.50 30.20
N SER A 255 15.59 9.66 29.98
CA SER A 255 16.13 10.51 31.04
C SER A 255 15.12 11.59 31.44
N MET A 256 15.23 12.08 32.68
CA MET A 256 14.32 13.09 33.24
C MET A 256 14.40 14.44 32.50
N ASP A 257 15.48 14.67 31.77
CA ASP A 257 15.67 15.82 30.88
C ASP A 257 14.91 15.69 29.55
N GLY A 258 14.29 14.55 29.27
CA GLY A 258 13.56 14.28 28.04
C GLY A 258 14.39 13.68 26.91
N GLN A 259 15.64 13.24 27.16
CA GLN A 259 16.38 12.43 26.20
C GLN A 259 15.76 11.03 26.07
N LEU A 260 15.45 10.61 24.84
CA LEU A 260 14.94 9.28 24.52
C LEU A 260 15.87 8.60 23.52
N ASN A 261 16.34 7.40 23.87
CA ASN A 261 17.10 6.52 22.98
C ASN A 261 16.42 5.14 22.92
N MET A 262 16.10 4.68 21.71
CA MET A 262 15.42 3.42 21.45
C MET A 262 16.07 2.68 20.29
N ASP A 263 16.15 1.36 20.38
CA ASP A 263 16.60 0.50 19.30
C ASP A 263 15.45 -0.33 18.77
N VAL A 264 15.47 -0.58 17.48
CA VAL A 264 14.49 -1.41 16.82
C VAL A 264 15.16 -2.17 15.69
N LYS A 265 14.89 -3.47 15.57
CA LYS A 265 15.37 -4.29 14.46
C LYS A 265 14.36 -4.28 13.32
N ILE A 266 14.84 -4.08 12.09
CA ILE A 266 14.03 -4.18 10.87
C ILE A 266 14.47 -5.41 10.10
N THR A 267 13.51 -6.19 9.63
CA THR A 267 13.74 -7.37 8.79
C THR A 267 12.73 -7.43 7.65
N TYR A 268 13.21 -7.51 6.42
CA TYR A 268 12.41 -7.61 5.21
C TYR A 268 12.77 -8.87 4.44
N LYS A 269 11.77 -9.60 3.96
CA LYS A 269 11.90 -10.84 3.18
C LYS A 269 10.86 -10.91 2.04
N GLY A 270 10.65 -9.79 1.35
CA GLY A 270 9.55 -9.66 0.39
C GLY A 270 9.93 -9.86 -1.08
N GLN A 271 11.21 -10.07 -1.40
CA GLN A 271 11.69 -10.30 -2.78
C GLN A 271 11.30 -9.18 -3.76
N MET A 272 11.44 -7.91 -3.35
CA MET A 272 11.20 -6.77 -4.24
C MET A 272 12.07 -6.85 -5.49
N ARG A 273 11.46 -6.71 -6.67
CA ARG A 273 12.12 -6.75 -7.97
C ARG A 273 11.95 -5.41 -8.68
N VAL A 274 13.05 -4.79 -9.08
CA VAL A 274 13.06 -3.52 -9.80
C VAL A 274 13.70 -3.73 -11.16
N GLU A 275 12.95 -3.50 -12.23
CA GLU A 275 13.47 -3.56 -13.60
C GLU A 275 14.00 -2.20 -14.05
N ILE A 276 15.27 -2.21 -14.42
CA ILE A 276 16.04 -1.03 -14.77
C ILE A 276 16.54 -1.20 -16.21
N GLY A 277 16.21 -0.24 -17.06
CA GLY A 277 16.78 -0.09 -18.40
C GLY A 277 17.87 0.97 -18.41
N THR A 278 19.00 0.69 -19.06
CA THR A 278 20.07 1.67 -19.27
C THR A 278 20.73 1.45 -20.63
N SER A 279 21.25 2.50 -21.28
CA SER A 279 22.13 2.33 -22.43
C SER A 279 23.60 2.36 -21.99
N VAL A 280 24.35 1.34 -22.37
CA VAL A 280 25.78 1.22 -22.08
C VAL A 280 26.57 1.61 -23.33
N THR A 281 27.57 2.47 -23.18
CA THR A 281 28.55 2.81 -24.22
C THR A 281 29.86 2.11 -23.92
N LEU A 282 30.17 1.04 -24.67
CA LEU A 282 31.43 0.32 -24.53
C LEU A 282 32.47 0.87 -25.51
N ASN A 283 33.59 1.37 -24.98
CA ASN A 283 34.76 1.75 -25.77
C ASN A 283 35.78 0.60 -25.72
N LEU A 284 35.84 -0.25 -26.74
CA LEU A 284 36.72 -1.44 -26.79
C LEU A 284 38.18 -1.12 -27.21
N GLY A 285 38.75 -0.01 -26.71
CA GLY A 285 40.12 0.40 -27.03
C GLY A 285 40.29 1.03 -28.43
N GLY A 286 41.47 1.64 -28.67
CA GLY A 286 41.73 2.63 -29.73
C GLY A 286 41.56 2.21 -31.19
N ARG A 287 41.12 0.96 -31.49
CA ARG A 287 40.83 0.48 -32.85
C ARG A 287 39.37 0.11 -33.11
N LEU A 288 38.51 0.04 -32.08
CA LEU A 288 37.11 -0.36 -32.23
C LEU A 288 36.18 0.82 -31.90
N ARG A 289 35.31 1.20 -32.85
CA ARG A 289 34.27 2.20 -32.63
C ARG A 289 33.37 1.78 -31.46
N GLY A 290 33.16 2.70 -30.52
CA GLY A 290 32.33 2.47 -29.35
C GLY A 290 30.92 2.01 -29.74
N ARG A 291 30.40 0.97 -29.09
CA ARG A 291 29.05 0.45 -29.34
C ARG A 291 28.12 0.88 -28.23
N LYS A 292 26.99 1.49 -28.60
CA LYS A 292 25.86 1.73 -27.71
C LYS A 292 24.98 0.48 -27.70
N MET A 293 24.68 -0.03 -26.52
CA MET A 293 23.78 -1.16 -26.32
C MET A 293 22.73 -0.82 -25.28
N GLU A 294 21.49 -1.26 -25.50
CA GLU A 294 20.45 -1.16 -24.49
C GLU A 294 20.46 -2.42 -23.62
N VAL A 295 20.53 -2.22 -22.32
CA VAL A 295 20.60 -3.27 -21.32
C VAL A 295 19.40 -3.11 -20.39
N VAL A 296 18.73 -4.22 -20.11
CA VAL A 296 17.65 -4.30 -19.13
C VAL A 296 18.02 -5.33 -18.08
N VAL A 297 18.11 -4.88 -16.84
CA VAL A 297 18.44 -5.71 -15.67
C VAL A 297 17.32 -5.63 -14.64
N ALA A 298 17.09 -6.71 -13.92
CA ALA A 298 16.23 -6.75 -12.77
C ALA A 298 17.10 -6.86 -11.52
N VAL A 299 16.92 -5.92 -10.58
CA VAL A 299 17.52 -5.97 -9.26
C VAL A 299 16.51 -6.58 -8.31
N VAL A 300 16.82 -7.73 -7.73
CA VAL A 300 15.95 -8.46 -6.79
C VAL A 300 16.55 -8.36 -5.40
N VAL A 301 15.84 -7.70 -4.49
CA VAL A 301 16.20 -7.60 -3.07
C VAL A 301 15.49 -8.70 -2.30
N LYS A 302 16.20 -9.78 -1.98
CA LYS A 302 15.63 -10.96 -1.33
C LYS A 302 15.41 -10.74 0.16
N ARG A 303 16.42 -10.17 0.82
CA ARG A 303 16.41 -9.92 2.26
C ARG A 303 17.12 -8.63 2.60
N PHE A 304 16.58 -7.92 3.58
CA PHE A 304 17.20 -6.74 4.17
C PHE A 304 17.04 -6.81 5.69
N GLU A 305 18.12 -6.63 6.44
CA GLU A 305 18.08 -6.71 7.89
C GLU A 305 19.10 -5.77 8.54
N GLY A 306 18.67 -5.04 9.56
CA GLY A 306 19.56 -4.19 10.34
C GLY A 306 18.88 -3.62 11.59
N THR A 307 19.68 -3.02 12.46
CA THR A 307 19.21 -2.40 13.71
C THR A 307 19.22 -0.88 13.57
N ILE A 308 18.06 -0.25 13.77
CA ILE A 308 17.87 1.19 13.77
C ILE A 308 17.90 1.71 15.20
N GLY A 309 18.67 2.77 15.42
CA GLY A 309 18.55 3.62 16.61
C GLY A 309 17.63 4.80 16.32
N VAL A 310 16.76 5.11 17.27
CA VAL A 310 15.84 6.25 17.27
C VAL A 310 16.17 7.13 18.47
N ILE A 311 16.42 8.42 18.23
CA ILE A 311 16.87 9.37 19.24
C ILE A 311 15.97 10.60 19.22
N MET A 312 15.45 10.99 20.38
CA MET A 312 14.89 12.32 20.63
C MET A 312 15.76 13.04 21.64
N LYS A 313 16.13 14.28 21.34
CA LYS A 313 16.94 15.12 22.23
C LYS A 313 16.05 15.80 23.28
N PRO A 314 16.60 16.19 24.44
CA PRO A 314 15.92 17.03 25.41
C PRO A 314 15.31 18.30 24.79
N PRO A 315 14.28 18.89 25.43
CA PRO A 315 13.77 20.21 25.08
C PRO A 315 14.90 21.25 24.97
N PRO A 316 14.82 22.20 24.04
CA PRO A 316 13.63 22.62 23.27
C PRO A 316 13.38 21.84 21.96
N SER A 317 14.14 20.76 21.68
CA SER A 317 14.01 20.02 20.42
C SER A 317 12.93 18.94 20.47
N ASN A 318 11.99 18.97 19.52
CA ASN A 318 11.01 17.88 19.29
C ASN A 318 11.37 17.01 18.08
N ARG A 319 12.64 17.06 17.62
CA ARG A 319 13.09 16.33 16.44
C ARG A 319 13.41 14.88 16.78
N VAL A 320 12.87 13.97 15.98
CA VAL A 320 13.21 12.55 16.00
C VAL A 320 14.32 12.29 14.98
N TRP A 321 15.43 11.76 15.45
CA TRP A 321 16.54 11.27 14.64
C TRP A 321 16.45 9.75 14.54
N TYR A 322 16.80 9.19 13.39
CA TYR A 322 16.86 7.75 13.21
C TYR A 322 17.99 7.39 12.25
N GLY A 323 18.56 6.21 12.42
CA GLY A 323 19.61 5.69 11.54
C GLY A 323 20.01 4.27 11.94
N PHE A 324 20.63 3.53 11.02
CA PHE A 324 21.22 2.25 11.37
C PHE A 324 22.50 2.45 12.17
N TYR A 325 22.71 1.60 13.18
CA TYR A 325 23.96 1.59 13.96
C TYR A 325 25.15 1.14 13.12
N GLU A 326 24.93 0.09 12.35
CA GLU A 326 25.88 -0.53 11.45
C GLU A 326 25.25 -0.63 10.07
N MET A 327 26.05 -0.93 9.07
CA MET A 327 25.49 -1.10 7.76
C MET A 327 24.49 -2.29 7.75
N PRO A 328 23.25 -2.11 7.26
CA PRO A 328 22.30 -3.22 7.19
C PRO A 328 22.80 -4.29 6.20
N THR A 329 22.55 -5.54 6.55
CA THR A 329 22.79 -6.69 5.68
C THR A 329 21.76 -6.72 4.56
N ILE A 330 22.20 -6.78 3.31
CA ILE A 330 21.32 -6.75 2.13
C ILE A 330 21.71 -7.90 1.21
N ASP A 331 20.79 -8.85 1.05
CA ASP A 331 20.89 -9.91 0.05
C ASP A 331 20.16 -9.47 -1.20
N MET A 332 20.93 -9.17 -2.25
CA MET A 332 20.42 -8.73 -3.55
C MET A 332 21.07 -9.50 -4.70
N THR A 333 20.30 -9.74 -5.76
CA THR A 333 20.78 -10.36 -6.98
C THR A 333 20.39 -9.53 -8.20
N ILE A 334 21.25 -9.50 -9.21
CA ILE A 334 20.98 -8.81 -10.48
C ILE A 334 20.84 -9.83 -11.60
N GLU A 335 19.70 -9.81 -12.27
CA GLU A 335 19.34 -10.75 -13.33
C GLU A 335 19.12 -10.00 -14.66
N PRO A 336 19.62 -10.50 -15.80
CA PRO A 336 19.31 -9.91 -17.10
C PRO A 336 17.87 -10.23 -17.51
N VAL A 337 17.11 -9.21 -17.97
CA VAL A 337 15.73 -9.39 -18.44
C VAL A 337 15.67 -9.70 -19.94
N VAL A 338 16.59 -9.15 -20.74
CA VAL A 338 16.64 -9.38 -22.20
C VAL A 338 17.94 -10.07 -22.58
N PHE A 339 17.83 -11.28 -23.12
CA PHE A 339 18.92 -12.21 -23.44
C PHE A 339 19.41 -12.02 -24.88
N SER A 340 20.16 -10.96 -25.18
CA SER A 340 20.83 -10.83 -26.47
C SER A 340 22.34 -10.64 -26.30
N LYS A 341 23.06 -11.77 -26.34
CA LYS A 341 24.54 -11.95 -26.34
C LYS A 341 25.21 -12.12 -24.96
N GLN A 342 25.40 -13.38 -24.56
CA GLN A 342 25.85 -13.83 -23.22
C GLN A 342 27.23 -13.32 -22.76
N ILE A 343 28.22 -13.20 -23.64
CA ILE A 343 29.63 -13.04 -23.22
C ILE A 343 29.95 -11.60 -22.76
N THR A 344 29.36 -10.58 -23.36
CA THR A 344 29.59 -9.17 -22.98
C THR A 344 28.76 -8.73 -21.78
N TYR A 345 27.63 -9.41 -21.52
CA TYR A 345 26.72 -9.08 -20.42
C TYR A 345 27.30 -9.39 -19.05
N SER A 346 28.11 -10.44 -18.86
CA SER A 346 28.64 -10.81 -17.54
C SER A 346 29.57 -9.75 -16.95
N MET A 347 30.42 -9.12 -17.76
CA MET A 347 31.28 -8.00 -17.34
C MET A 347 30.45 -6.77 -16.97
N ILE A 348 29.44 -6.44 -17.77
CA ILE A 348 28.56 -5.29 -17.54
C ILE A 348 27.71 -5.50 -16.30
N LEU A 349 27.19 -6.71 -16.10
CA LEU A 349 26.39 -7.09 -14.94
C LEU A 349 27.21 -6.94 -13.65
N LYS A 350 28.45 -7.42 -13.61
CA LYS A 350 29.35 -7.24 -12.45
C LYS A 350 29.63 -5.77 -12.16
N VAL A 351 29.87 -4.96 -13.19
CA VAL A 351 30.11 -3.52 -13.02
C VAL A 351 28.86 -2.80 -12.53
N LEU A 352 27.68 -3.13 -13.07
CA LEU A 352 26.40 -2.62 -12.60
C LEU A 352 26.10 -3.06 -11.16
N GLU A 353 26.41 -4.32 -10.84
CA GLU A 353 26.25 -4.90 -9.51
C GLU A 353 27.11 -4.21 -8.48
N ASN A 354 28.41 -4.10 -8.72
CA ASN A 354 29.32 -3.37 -7.83
C ASN A 354 28.83 -1.93 -7.65
N ARG A 355 28.39 -1.26 -8.71
CA ARG A 355 27.91 0.11 -8.61
C ARG A 355 26.60 0.23 -7.84
N ILE A 356 25.66 -0.68 -8.04
CA ILE A 356 24.40 -0.71 -7.31
C ILE A 356 24.67 -1.02 -5.83
N ARG A 357 25.58 -1.95 -5.52
CA ARG A 357 26.04 -2.23 -4.16
C ARG A 357 26.68 -1.01 -3.51
N GLU A 358 27.67 -0.37 -4.13
CA GLU A 358 28.28 0.91 -3.68
C GLU A 358 27.22 1.99 -3.39
N THR A 359 26.18 2.05 -4.22
CA THR A 359 25.14 3.05 -4.15
C THR A 359 24.14 2.81 -3.02
N VAL A 360 23.83 1.54 -2.77
CA VAL A 360 23.04 1.10 -1.61
C VAL A 360 23.91 1.12 -0.34
N GLY A 361 25.23 1.23 -0.52
CA GLY A 361 26.27 1.37 0.47
C GLY A 361 26.97 0.07 0.82
N VAL A 362 26.61 -1.06 0.20
CA VAL A 362 27.05 -2.42 0.58
C VAL A 362 28.50 -2.59 0.18
N GLU A 363 29.43 -2.49 1.13
CA GLU A 363 30.84 -2.81 0.93
C GLU A 363 31.05 -4.33 1.10
N GLU A 364 31.97 -4.90 0.31
CA GLU A 364 32.41 -6.30 0.49
C GLU A 364 33.38 -6.35 1.68
N ASP A 365 33.19 -7.36 2.56
CA ASP A 365 34.14 -7.73 3.61
C ASP A 365 35.49 -8.20 3.03
#